data_AF-A0AAE1AX58-F1
#
_entry.id   AF-A0AAE1AX58-F1
#
_cell.length_a   1.000
_cell.length_b   1.000
_cell.length_c   1.000
_cell.angle_alpha   90.00
_cell.angle_beta   90.00
_cell.angle_gamma   90.00
#
_symmetry.space_group_name_H-M   'P 1'
#
loop_
_entity.id
_entity.type
_entity.pdbx_description
1 polymer ?
#
loop_
_entity_poly.entity_id
_entity_poly.type
_entity_poly.pdbx_seq_one_letter_code
_entity_poly.pdbx_strand_id
1 'polypeptide(L)'
;MEEANRKRITAKSWLTRATNKLRQLLDSGEFTQISLVAQIEEFEKRLERVQPSGQVSRLPKLELPKFSGEYTEWQTFWDKFRAIIDSNNSIPTVNKFTYLQSLLQGEAAATISGLSLTETNYSTAQTLLQTRFGRPERIIFSHIQRLLQTNLFLTSKESSLPAHLWRLHDEITTQVRSLENLGVGGESYGVILTPLILHQLPNNIRLEWARVGEGKEGDLGFLLKFLHEEIQRRERSQTFGVTAGAVGPTTTSPSEARSGSLGGQRSRPRQNMRKGQGSAIALLSGSGSKRTPLCVFCHGGHFSDQCQELNGLDLEARKNKIRKLGLCFVCLGNHLAKDCTRAG
;
A
#
# COMPACT_ATOMS: atom_id res chain seq x y z
N MET A 1 19.39 19.67 16.80
CA MET A 1 20.75 20.20 16.46
C MET A 1 21.11 21.43 17.27
N GLU A 2 20.21 22.41 17.40
CA GLU A 2 20.47 23.68 18.09
C GLU A 2 20.75 23.56 19.60
N GLU A 3 20.06 22.64 20.29
CA GLU A 3 20.26 22.41 21.73
C GLU A 3 21.59 21.73 22.06
N ALA A 4 22.05 20.83 21.18
CA ALA A 4 23.37 20.20 21.30
C ALA A 4 24.51 21.22 21.08
N ASN A 5 24.29 22.20 20.19
CA ASN A 5 25.24 23.28 19.97
C ASN A 5 25.31 24.23 21.17
N ARG A 6 24.17 24.59 21.77
CA ARG A 6 24.13 25.38 23.03
C ARG A 6 24.87 24.68 24.17
N LYS A 7 24.64 23.37 24.35
CA LYS A 7 25.33 22.54 25.36
C LYS A 7 26.84 22.46 25.13
N ARG A 8 27.29 22.39 23.86
CA ARG A 8 28.73 22.48 23.51
C ARG A 8 29.34 23.83 23.82
N ILE A 9 28.62 24.92 23.57
CA ILE A 9 29.09 26.29 23.85
C ILE A 9 29.23 26.52 25.36
N THR A 10 28.27 26.05 26.16
CA THR A 10 28.34 26.14 27.63
C THR A 10 29.48 25.31 28.21
N ALA A 11 29.72 24.11 27.68
CA ALA A 11 30.83 23.26 28.10
C ALA A 11 32.20 23.88 27.76
N LYS A 12 32.35 24.48 26.57
CA LYS A 12 33.58 25.20 26.19
C LYS A 12 33.84 26.41 27.09
N SER A 13 32.83 27.24 27.33
CA SER A 13 32.95 28.41 28.22
C SER A 13 33.33 28.00 29.65
N TRP A 14 32.80 26.88 30.14
CA TRP A 14 33.16 26.34 31.45
C TRP A 14 34.60 25.80 31.49
N LEU A 15 35.02 25.02 30.49
CA LEU A 15 36.40 24.52 30.39
C LEU A 15 37.41 25.67 30.38
N THR A 16 37.13 26.75 29.65
CA THR A 16 37.99 27.95 29.63
C THR A 16 38.09 28.64 31.00
N ARG A 17 37.03 28.64 31.79
CA ARG A 17 37.08 29.19 33.17
C ARG A 17 37.85 28.27 34.11
N ALA A 18 37.69 26.96 33.99
CA ALA A 18 38.41 25.98 34.78
C ALA A 18 39.93 26.03 34.50
N THR A 19 40.32 26.08 33.23
CA THR A 19 41.74 26.19 32.84
C THR A 19 42.36 27.51 33.29
N ASN A 20 41.62 28.63 33.21
CA ASN A 20 42.11 29.91 33.74
C ASN A 20 42.26 29.91 35.26
N LYS A 21 41.36 29.22 36.00
CA LYS A 21 41.47 29.08 37.46
C LYS A 21 42.67 28.22 37.85
N LEU A 22 42.90 27.12 37.15
CA LEU A 22 44.08 26.28 37.35
C LEU A 22 45.39 27.02 37.04
N ARG A 23 45.39 27.84 35.98
CA ARG A 23 46.54 28.68 35.62
C ARG A 23 46.82 29.76 36.67
N GLN A 24 45.78 30.41 37.18
CA GLN A 24 45.89 31.41 38.25
C GLN A 24 46.41 30.81 39.56
N LEU A 25 46.03 29.57 39.86
CA LEU A 25 46.57 28.85 41.01
C LEU A 25 48.04 28.47 40.78
N LEU A 26 48.40 28.02 39.56
CA LEU A 26 49.78 27.67 39.18
C LEU A 26 50.75 28.86 39.37
N ASP A 27 50.30 30.07 39.01
CA ASP A 27 51.09 31.31 39.11
C ASP A 27 51.22 31.83 40.57
N SER A 28 50.38 31.36 41.50
CA SER A 28 50.35 31.85 42.89
C SER A 28 51.30 31.15 43.86
N GLY A 29 51.97 30.06 43.45
CA GLY A 29 53.03 29.41 44.22
C GLY A 29 52.62 28.70 45.51
N GLU A 30 51.36 28.80 45.96
CA GLU A 30 50.86 28.11 47.16
C GLU A 30 50.21 26.76 46.79
N PHE A 31 51.02 25.70 46.67
CA PHE A 31 50.49 24.34 46.58
C PHE A 31 50.97 23.49 47.74
N THR A 32 50.03 23.10 48.61
CA THR A 32 50.14 21.83 49.34
C THR A 32 49.38 20.77 48.55
N GLN A 33 49.97 19.57 48.43
CA GLN A 33 49.45 18.43 47.65
C GLN A 33 47.98 18.10 47.99
N ILE A 34 47.56 18.42 49.21
CA ILE A 34 46.21 18.22 49.75
C ILE A 34 45.17 19.13 49.05
N SER A 35 45.52 20.38 48.71
CA SER A 35 44.62 21.33 48.04
C SER A 35 44.37 20.97 46.57
N LEU A 36 45.38 20.41 45.90
CA LEU A 36 45.27 19.95 44.52
C LEU A 36 44.36 18.72 44.40
N VAL A 37 44.54 17.76 45.31
CA VAL A 37 43.73 16.53 45.37
C VAL A 37 42.27 16.86 45.66
N ALA A 38 41.98 17.75 46.60
CA ALA A 38 40.61 18.17 46.92
C ALA A 38 39.92 18.87 45.73
N GLN A 39 40.66 19.67 44.95
CA GLN A 39 40.10 20.27 43.75
C GLN A 39 39.86 19.23 42.66
N ILE A 40 40.76 18.26 42.47
CA ILE A 40 40.59 17.16 41.51
C ILE A 40 39.36 16.32 41.87
N GLU A 41 39.16 15.97 43.14
CA GLU A 41 37.97 15.21 43.58
C GLU A 41 36.67 15.99 43.33
N GLU A 42 36.66 17.31 43.59
CA GLU A 42 35.48 18.16 43.27
C GLU A 42 35.26 18.27 41.76
N PHE A 43 36.33 18.28 40.95
CA PHE A 43 36.24 18.24 39.50
C PHE A 43 35.64 16.92 39.00
N GLU A 44 36.09 15.77 39.51
CA GLU A 44 35.57 14.44 39.16
C GLU A 44 34.09 14.30 39.53
N LYS A 45 33.73 14.71 40.75
CA LYS A 45 32.35 14.67 41.26
C LYS A 45 31.38 15.57 40.48
N ARG A 46 31.88 16.66 39.90
CA ARG A 46 31.08 17.54 39.01
C ARG A 46 31.03 17.00 37.58
N LEU A 47 32.06 16.28 37.13
CA LEU A 47 32.07 15.57 35.85
C LEU A 47 31.04 14.44 35.82
N GLU A 48 30.89 13.70 36.93
CA GLU A 48 29.83 12.69 37.09
C GLU A 48 28.42 13.29 36.97
N ARG A 49 28.20 14.52 37.46
CA ARG A 49 26.90 15.22 37.32
C ARG A 49 26.63 15.75 35.91
N VAL A 50 27.67 15.93 35.09
CA VAL A 50 27.57 16.39 33.70
C VAL A 50 27.53 15.22 32.71
N GLN A 51 27.72 13.97 33.19
CA GLN A 51 27.37 12.82 32.37
C GLN A 51 25.93 12.98 31.91
N PRO A 52 25.65 12.79 30.61
CA PRO A 52 24.28 12.80 30.16
C PRO A 52 23.59 11.64 30.87
N SER A 53 22.77 11.95 31.87
CA SER A 53 21.55 11.19 32.10
C SER A 53 20.75 11.35 30.82
N GLY A 54 21.13 10.57 29.81
CA GLY A 54 20.36 10.40 28.60
C GLY A 54 19.05 9.83 29.07
N GLN A 55 18.06 10.69 29.29
CA GLN A 55 16.71 10.33 28.91
C GLN A 55 16.76 10.10 27.40
N VAL A 56 17.27 8.91 27.05
CA VAL A 56 16.90 8.21 25.84
C VAL A 56 15.40 8.11 26.00
N SER A 57 14.66 8.98 25.31
CA SER A 57 13.23 8.83 25.09
C SER A 57 13.02 7.34 24.87
N ARG A 58 12.39 6.65 25.82
CA ARG A 58 12.27 5.19 25.77
C ARG A 58 11.34 4.88 24.62
N LEU A 59 11.91 4.80 23.42
CA LEU A 59 11.31 4.13 22.28
C LEU A 59 10.86 2.75 22.80
N PRO A 60 9.71 2.25 22.34
CA PRO A 60 9.28 0.89 22.66
C PRO A 60 10.46 -0.06 22.48
N LYS A 61 10.63 -1.03 23.39
CA LYS A 61 11.71 -2.01 23.30
C LYS A 61 11.69 -2.61 21.90
N LEU A 62 12.77 -2.40 21.15
CA LEU A 62 12.88 -2.89 19.79
C LEU A 62 12.92 -4.42 19.84
N GLU A 63 11.84 -5.06 19.43
CA GLU A 63 11.81 -6.52 19.29
C GLU A 63 12.60 -6.90 18.03
N LEU A 64 13.65 -7.69 18.23
CA LEU A 64 14.43 -8.22 17.13
C LEU A 64 13.61 -9.29 16.40
N PRO A 65 13.54 -9.25 15.06
CA PRO A 65 12.84 -10.27 14.30
C PRO A 65 13.53 -11.62 14.51
N LYS A 66 12.72 -12.65 14.67
CA LYS A 66 13.18 -14.03 14.75
C LYS A 66 13.60 -14.51 13.37
N PHE A 67 14.63 -15.35 13.30
CA PHE A 67 15.18 -15.88 12.07
C PHE A 67 15.01 -17.39 12.00
N SER A 68 14.24 -17.86 11.00
CA SER A 68 13.90 -19.27 10.81
C SER A 68 14.87 -20.04 9.90
N GLY A 69 15.66 -19.33 9.09
CA GLY A 69 16.52 -19.91 8.05
C GLY A 69 16.26 -19.39 6.63
N GLU A 70 15.26 -18.53 6.44
CA GLU A 70 14.91 -17.98 5.12
C GLU A 70 16.01 -17.07 4.56
N TYR A 71 16.60 -17.41 3.41
CA TYR A 71 17.72 -16.66 2.83
C TYR A 71 17.37 -15.19 2.51
N THR A 72 16.11 -14.90 2.16
CA THR A 72 15.66 -13.53 1.85
C THR A 72 15.64 -12.60 3.08
N GLU A 73 15.50 -13.16 4.28
CA GLU A 73 15.45 -12.42 5.54
C GLU A 73 16.83 -12.27 6.19
N TRP A 74 17.80 -13.10 5.77
CA TRP A 74 19.13 -13.18 6.38
C TRP A 74 19.82 -11.82 6.51
N GLN A 75 19.83 -11.01 5.46
CA GLN A 75 20.49 -9.70 5.47
C GLN A 75 19.88 -8.77 6.51
N THR A 76 18.55 -8.64 6.46
CA THR A 76 17.81 -7.76 7.38
C THR A 76 18.00 -8.21 8.83
N PHE A 77 18.00 -9.53 9.07
CA PHE A 77 18.26 -10.09 10.40
C PHE A 77 19.69 -9.81 10.85
N TRP A 78 20.69 -10.15 10.03
CA TRP A 78 22.09 -10.08 10.39
C TRP A 78 22.55 -8.64 10.62
N ASP A 79 22.08 -7.69 9.81
CA ASP A 79 22.41 -6.27 9.96
C ASP A 79 21.80 -5.68 11.24
N LYS A 80 20.54 -6.03 11.54
CA LYS A 80 19.89 -5.64 12.81
C LYS A 80 20.59 -6.26 14.01
N PHE A 81 20.88 -7.56 13.96
CA PHE A 81 21.58 -8.27 15.02
C PHE A 81 22.96 -7.64 15.26
N ARG A 82 23.70 -7.33 14.18
CA ARG A 82 25.02 -6.73 14.29
C ARG A 82 24.96 -5.33 14.91
N ALA A 83 24.02 -4.50 14.47
CA ALA A 83 23.88 -3.13 14.96
C ALA A 83 23.49 -3.06 16.45
N ILE A 84 22.66 -3.99 16.91
CA ILE A 84 22.04 -3.91 18.25
C ILE A 84 22.79 -4.74 19.29
N ILE A 85 23.24 -5.95 18.91
CA ILE A 85 23.84 -6.92 19.84
C ILE A 85 25.35 -7.00 19.63
N ASP A 86 25.79 -7.29 18.40
CA ASP A 86 27.20 -7.59 18.14
C ASP A 86 28.11 -6.36 18.38
N SER A 87 27.70 -5.20 17.86
CA SER A 87 28.43 -3.93 17.98
C SER A 87 28.36 -3.31 19.38
N ASN A 88 27.54 -3.86 20.27
CA ASN A 88 27.40 -3.33 21.63
C ASN A 88 28.43 -3.99 22.56
N ASN A 89 29.44 -3.21 22.96
CA ASN A 89 30.49 -3.66 23.88
C ASN A 89 30.02 -3.75 25.34
N SER A 90 28.83 -3.25 25.69
CA SER A 90 28.31 -3.34 27.06
C SER A 90 27.71 -4.71 27.39
N ILE A 91 27.53 -5.59 26.40
CA ILE A 91 26.91 -6.91 26.57
C ILE A 91 28.02 -7.97 26.59
N PRO A 92 28.11 -8.81 27.64
CA PRO A 92 29.04 -9.93 27.68
C PRO A 92 28.79 -10.91 26.53
N THR A 93 29.85 -11.51 25.98
CA THR A 93 29.80 -12.43 24.82
C THR A 93 28.87 -13.61 25.06
N VAL A 94 28.86 -14.19 26.27
CA VAL A 94 27.95 -15.27 26.66
C VAL A 94 26.49 -14.85 26.53
N ASN A 95 26.15 -13.64 26.99
CA ASN A 95 24.78 -13.11 26.88
C ASN A 95 24.40 -12.83 25.42
N LYS A 96 25.35 -12.32 24.61
CA LYS A 96 25.14 -12.17 23.14
C LYS A 96 24.80 -13.51 22.50
N PHE A 97 25.43 -14.60 22.95
CA PHE A 97 25.13 -15.93 22.45
C PHE A 97 23.75 -16.43 22.87
N THR A 98 23.35 -16.20 24.12
CA THR A 98 21.99 -16.52 24.59
C THR A 98 20.93 -15.75 23.79
N TYR A 99 21.16 -14.46 23.53
CA TYR A 99 20.27 -13.67 22.68
C TYR A 99 20.21 -14.22 21.26
N LEU A 100 21.36 -14.56 20.66
CA LEU A 100 21.41 -15.18 19.34
C LEU A 100 20.57 -16.47 19.30
N GLN A 101 20.74 -17.38 20.27
CA GLN A 101 19.94 -18.61 20.37
C GLN A 101 18.44 -18.33 20.51
N SER A 102 18.04 -17.31 21.29
CA SER A 102 16.63 -16.96 21.48
C SER A 102 15.95 -16.37 20.23
N LEU A 103 16.73 -15.77 19.33
CA LEU A 103 16.25 -15.15 18.09
C LEU A 103 16.20 -16.15 16.93
N LEU A 104 16.94 -17.26 17.03
CA LEU A 104 16.97 -18.29 16.00
C LEU A 104 15.83 -19.28 16.20
N GLN A 105 15.23 -19.71 15.10
CA GLN A 105 14.16 -20.69 15.05
C GLN A 105 14.39 -21.67 13.90
N GLY A 106 13.66 -22.77 13.88
CA GLY A 106 13.67 -23.73 12.76
C GLY A 106 15.06 -24.23 12.38
N GLU A 107 15.39 -24.17 11.08
CA GLU A 107 16.65 -24.65 10.51
C GLU A 107 17.86 -23.84 11.01
N ALA A 108 17.66 -22.54 11.25
CA ALA A 108 18.71 -21.68 11.77
C ALA A 108 19.12 -22.05 13.20
N ALA A 109 18.14 -22.36 14.06
CA ALA A 109 18.40 -22.86 15.42
C ALA A 109 19.08 -24.24 15.41
N ALA A 110 18.63 -25.15 14.53
CA ALA A 110 19.21 -26.48 14.38
C ALA A 110 20.69 -26.44 13.94
N THR A 111 21.13 -25.37 13.28
CA THR A 111 22.54 -25.21 12.85
C THR A 111 23.50 -25.05 14.03
N ILE A 112 23.02 -24.53 15.16
CA ILE A 112 23.85 -24.21 16.32
C ILE A 112 23.44 -24.95 17.60
N SER A 113 22.46 -25.86 17.53
CA SER A 113 21.89 -26.53 18.70
C SER A 113 22.87 -27.46 19.42
N GLY A 114 23.95 -27.89 18.76
CA GLY A 114 25.01 -28.71 19.36
C GLY A 114 26.10 -27.92 20.12
N LEU A 115 26.03 -26.59 20.12
CA LEU A 115 27.04 -25.74 20.75
C LEU A 115 26.66 -25.42 22.20
N SER A 116 27.58 -25.67 23.13
CA SER A 116 27.43 -25.25 24.52
C SER A 116 27.60 -23.73 24.66
N LEU A 117 26.93 -23.12 25.65
CA LEU A 117 26.93 -21.68 25.88
C LEU A 117 28.28 -21.18 26.41
N THR A 118 29.27 -21.06 25.52
CA THR A 118 30.62 -20.56 25.83
C THR A 118 31.03 -19.44 24.87
N GLU A 119 31.99 -18.62 25.28
CA GLU A 119 32.48 -17.51 24.46
C GLU A 119 33.14 -17.98 23.14
N THR A 120 33.88 -19.08 23.19
CA THR A 120 34.51 -19.69 22.00
C THR A 120 33.47 -20.23 21.01
N ASN A 121 32.32 -20.69 21.53
CA ASN A 121 31.26 -21.22 20.70
C ASN A 121 30.41 -20.11 20.07
N TYR A 122 30.41 -18.89 20.63
CA TYR A 122 29.73 -17.76 20.01
C TYR A 122 30.34 -17.42 18.65
N SER A 123 31.66 -17.28 18.56
CA SER A 123 32.35 -17.02 17.28
C SER A 123 32.15 -18.17 16.28
N THR A 124 32.16 -19.41 16.77
CA THR A 124 31.88 -20.59 15.95
C THR A 124 30.44 -20.58 15.42
N ALA A 125 29.46 -20.23 16.27
CA ALA A 125 28.06 -20.11 15.88
C ALA A 125 27.85 -19.03 14.81
N GLN A 126 28.46 -17.86 14.98
CA GLN A 126 28.41 -16.79 13.97
C GLN A 126 28.99 -17.26 12.63
N THR A 127 30.16 -17.91 12.66
CA THR A 127 30.83 -18.42 11.47
C THR A 127 29.98 -19.48 10.76
N LEU A 128 29.37 -20.41 11.50
CA LEU A 128 28.48 -21.44 10.93
C LEU A 128 27.24 -20.82 10.26
N LEU A 129 26.59 -19.86 10.93
CA LEU A 129 25.43 -19.18 10.39
C LEU A 129 25.78 -18.37 9.13
N GLN A 130 26.87 -17.63 9.13
CA GLN A 130 27.36 -16.91 7.94
C GLN A 130 27.75 -17.86 6.81
N THR A 131 28.43 -18.97 7.13
CA THR A 131 28.86 -19.96 6.14
C THR A 131 27.66 -20.66 5.50
N ARG A 132 26.57 -20.87 6.24
CA ARG A 132 25.36 -21.55 5.73
C ARG A 132 24.40 -20.57 5.04
N PHE A 133 24.02 -19.48 5.72
CA PHE A 133 22.97 -18.56 5.29
C PHE A 133 23.49 -17.28 4.63
N GLY A 134 24.72 -16.86 4.95
CA GLY A 134 25.34 -15.65 4.41
C GLY A 134 25.98 -15.79 3.03
N ARG A 135 25.66 -16.84 2.27
CA ARG A 135 26.19 -17.05 0.91
C ARG A 135 25.47 -16.12 -0.07
N PRO A 136 26.15 -15.12 -0.66
CA PRO A 136 25.50 -14.11 -1.50
C PRO A 136 24.79 -14.75 -2.70
N GLU A 137 25.40 -15.74 -3.35
CA GLU A 137 24.80 -16.44 -4.49
C GLU A 137 23.46 -17.12 -4.15
N ARG A 138 23.36 -17.73 -2.96
CA ARG A 138 22.13 -18.39 -2.50
C ARG A 138 21.03 -17.37 -2.18
N ILE A 139 21.41 -16.23 -1.61
CA ILE A 139 20.49 -15.13 -1.32
C ILE A 139 19.97 -14.54 -2.63
N ILE A 140 20.87 -14.23 -3.58
CA ILE A 140 20.52 -13.75 -4.93
C ILE A 140 19.57 -14.74 -5.61
N PHE A 141 19.92 -16.03 -5.64
CA PHE A 141 19.09 -17.06 -6.24
C PHE A 141 17.71 -17.14 -5.60
N SER A 142 17.62 -17.03 -4.28
CA SER A 142 16.35 -17.03 -3.55
C SER A 142 15.47 -15.82 -3.93
N HIS A 143 16.04 -14.61 -4.02
CA HIS A 143 15.31 -13.41 -4.47
C HIS A 143 14.84 -13.54 -5.93
N ILE A 144 15.69 -14.03 -6.83
CA ILE A 144 15.32 -14.25 -8.24
C ILE A 144 14.23 -15.32 -8.34
N GLN A 145 14.35 -16.42 -7.61
CA GLN A 145 13.34 -17.46 -7.59
C GLN A 145 12.00 -16.92 -7.09
N ARG A 146 12.01 -16.08 -6.05
CA ARG A 146 10.81 -15.43 -5.53
C ARG A 146 10.19 -14.49 -6.56
N LEU A 147 11.00 -13.72 -7.30
CA LEU A 147 10.51 -12.90 -8.43
C LEU A 147 9.84 -13.75 -9.51
N LEU A 148 10.46 -14.86 -9.92
CA LEU A 148 9.90 -15.77 -10.93
C LEU A 148 8.64 -16.50 -10.44
N GLN A 149 8.55 -16.79 -9.14
CA GLN A 149 7.40 -17.44 -8.51
C GLN A 149 6.30 -16.46 -8.09
N THR A 150 6.51 -15.16 -8.27
CA THR A 150 5.49 -14.13 -8.01
C THR A 150 4.35 -14.33 -9.01
N ASN A 151 3.39 -15.19 -8.68
CA ASN A 151 2.25 -15.51 -9.52
C ASN A 151 1.02 -14.77 -9.00
N LEU A 152 1.00 -13.45 -9.19
CA LEU A 152 -0.24 -12.68 -9.06
C LEU A 152 -0.90 -12.68 -10.44
N PHE A 153 -1.78 -13.65 -10.69
CA PHE A 153 -2.50 -13.72 -11.96
C PHE A 153 -3.52 -12.57 -12.01
N LEU A 154 -3.09 -11.42 -12.54
CA LEU A 154 -3.91 -10.20 -12.55
C LEU A 154 -4.78 -10.07 -13.82
N THR A 155 -5.09 -11.16 -14.50
CA THR A 155 -5.78 -11.12 -15.81
C THR A 155 -7.30 -10.94 -15.72
N SER A 156 -7.89 -11.05 -14.53
CA SER A 156 -9.32 -10.79 -14.30
C SER A 156 -9.61 -9.28 -14.26
N LYS A 157 -10.85 -8.87 -14.59
CA LYS A 157 -11.29 -7.46 -14.48
C LYS A 157 -11.19 -6.93 -13.05
N GLU A 158 -11.41 -7.76 -12.03
CA GLU A 158 -11.27 -7.42 -10.60
C GLU A 158 -9.79 -7.27 -10.18
N SER A 159 -8.88 -7.88 -10.93
CA SER A 159 -7.44 -7.78 -10.70
C SER A 159 -6.84 -6.47 -11.22
N SER A 160 -7.62 -5.63 -11.91
CA SER A 160 -7.24 -4.28 -12.31
C SER A 160 -7.41 -3.22 -11.20
N LEU A 161 -7.86 -3.64 -10.02
CA LEU A 161 -7.95 -2.78 -8.84
C LEU A 161 -6.55 -2.29 -8.42
N PRO A 162 -6.40 -0.99 -8.07
CA PRO A 162 -5.13 -0.42 -7.63
C PRO A 162 -4.45 -1.20 -6.51
N ALA A 163 -5.22 -1.73 -5.55
CA ALA A 163 -4.68 -2.52 -4.44
C ALA A 163 -3.94 -3.79 -4.88
N HIS A 164 -4.42 -4.49 -5.91
CA HIS A 164 -3.75 -5.68 -6.42
C HIS A 164 -2.47 -5.33 -7.18
N LEU A 165 -2.49 -4.23 -7.92
CA LEU A 165 -1.32 -3.73 -8.63
C LEU A 165 -0.25 -3.21 -7.67
N TRP A 166 -0.63 -2.54 -6.58
CA TRP A 166 0.29 -2.15 -5.51
C TRP A 166 0.99 -3.35 -4.88
N ARG A 167 0.25 -4.42 -4.54
CA ARG A 167 0.85 -5.64 -3.99
C ARG A 167 1.89 -6.25 -4.94
N LEU A 168 1.59 -6.32 -6.23
CA LEU A 168 2.54 -6.81 -7.24
C LEU A 168 3.76 -5.90 -7.34
N HIS A 169 3.54 -4.59 -7.47
CA HIS A 169 4.58 -3.59 -7.54
C HIS A 169 5.50 -3.66 -6.31
N ASP A 170 4.95 -3.71 -5.10
CA ASP A 170 5.70 -3.69 -3.85
C ASP A 170 6.49 -4.98 -3.64
N GLU A 171 5.93 -6.14 -4.00
CA GLU A 171 6.64 -7.42 -3.96
C GLU A 171 7.86 -7.38 -4.89
N ILE A 172 7.66 -7.01 -6.16
CA ILE A 172 8.77 -6.93 -7.14
C ILE A 172 9.81 -5.91 -6.67
N THR A 173 9.35 -4.72 -6.26
CA THR A 173 10.24 -3.64 -5.79
C THR A 173 11.06 -4.06 -4.58
N THR A 174 10.47 -4.83 -3.65
CA THR A 174 11.18 -5.35 -2.47
C THR A 174 12.31 -6.28 -2.90
N GLN A 175 12.05 -7.23 -3.81
CA GLN A 175 13.08 -8.15 -4.27
C GLN A 175 14.17 -7.42 -5.09
N VAL A 176 13.80 -6.47 -5.94
CA VAL A 176 14.74 -5.67 -6.74
C VAL A 176 15.68 -4.86 -5.84
N ARG A 177 15.15 -4.19 -4.81
CA ARG A 177 15.98 -3.45 -3.84
C ARG A 177 16.95 -4.36 -3.09
N SER A 178 16.51 -5.56 -2.70
CA SER A 178 17.39 -6.55 -2.07
C SER A 178 18.52 -7.02 -3.00
N LEU A 179 18.22 -7.21 -4.29
CA LEU A 179 19.21 -7.54 -5.32
C LEU A 179 20.20 -6.38 -5.58
N GLU A 180 19.72 -5.14 -5.62
CA GLU A 180 20.56 -3.94 -5.74
C GLU A 180 21.52 -3.80 -4.55
N ASN A 181 21.03 -4.05 -3.32
CA ASN A 181 21.88 -4.08 -2.12
C ASN A 181 22.96 -5.17 -2.16
N LEU A 182 22.72 -6.26 -2.92
CA LEU A 182 23.70 -7.32 -3.19
C LEU A 182 24.67 -6.98 -4.33
N GLY A 183 24.51 -5.82 -4.98
CA GLY A 183 25.31 -5.41 -6.13
C GLY A 183 24.87 -6.01 -7.45
N VAL A 184 23.69 -6.64 -7.52
CA VAL A 184 23.14 -7.16 -8.78
C VAL A 184 22.28 -6.08 -9.44
N GLY A 185 22.80 -5.50 -10.52
CA GLY A 185 22.11 -4.46 -11.27
C GLY A 185 20.86 -4.97 -12.01
N GLY A 186 19.86 -4.08 -12.15
CA GLY A 186 18.63 -4.34 -12.90
C GLY A 186 18.85 -4.80 -14.34
N GLU A 187 19.94 -4.37 -14.96
CA GLU A 187 20.33 -4.74 -16.34
C GLU A 187 20.53 -6.25 -16.52
N SER A 188 21.00 -6.96 -15.49
CA SER A 188 21.34 -8.39 -15.59
C SER A 188 20.12 -9.30 -15.70
N TYR A 189 18.98 -8.87 -15.13
CA TYR A 189 17.76 -9.67 -15.06
C TYR A 189 16.55 -8.99 -15.71
N GLY A 190 16.62 -7.69 -15.98
CA GLY A 190 15.50 -6.89 -16.48
C GLY A 190 14.97 -7.37 -17.84
N VAL A 191 15.85 -7.80 -18.75
CA VAL A 191 15.46 -8.34 -20.07
C VAL A 191 14.58 -9.60 -19.95
N ILE A 192 14.78 -10.41 -18.92
CA ILE A 192 14.01 -11.63 -18.69
C ILE A 192 12.78 -11.35 -17.83
N LEU A 193 12.93 -10.55 -16.76
CA LEU A 193 11.85 -10.32 -15.81
C LEU A 193 10.78 -9.36 -16.33
N THR A 194 11.14 -8.35 -17.11
CA THR A 194 10.18 -7.38 -17.67
C THR A 194 9.07 -8.06 -18.49
N PRO A 195 9.36 -8.90 -19.50
CA PRO A 195 8.30 -9.58 -20.25
C PRO A 195 7.48 -10.53 -19.36
N LEU A 196 8.11 -11.23 -18.41
CA LEU A 196 7.40 -12.12 -17.48
C LEU A 196 6.41 -11.36 -16.60
N ILE A 197 6.81 -10.22 -16.04
CA ILE A 197 5.94 -9.35 -15.24
C ILE A 197 4.83 -8.78 -16.12
N LEU A 198 5.15 -8.32 -17.34
CA LEU A 198 4.15 -7.82 -18.28
C LEU A 198 3.07 -8.87 -18.55
N HIS A 199 3.45 -10.14 -18.74
CA HIS A 199 2.48 -11.24 -18.93
C HIS A 199 1.53 -11.44 -17.74
N GLN A 200 1.91 -11.06 -16.53
CA GLN A 200 1.05 -11.14 -15.35
C GLN A 200 0.03 -10.00 -15.27
N LEU A 201 0.27 -8.90 -15.99
CA LEU A 201 -0.58 -7.71 -15.96
C LEU A 201 -1.81 -7.82 -16.87
N PRO A 202 -2.94 -7.20 -16.49
CA PRO A 202 -4.12 -7.15 -17.34
C PRO A 202 -3.88 -6.35 -18.63
N ASN A 203 -4.60 -6.72 -19.69
CA ASN A 203 -4.41 -6.21 -21.05
C ASN A 203 -4.42 -4.68 -21.14
N ASN A 204 -5.28 -4.02 -20.37
CA ASN A 204 -5.36 -2.56 -20.36
C ASN A 204 -4.04 -1.92 -19.90
N ILE A 205 -3.36 -2.48 -18.90
CA ILE A 205 -2.06 -1.96 -18.43
C ILE A 205 -0.97 -2.26 -19.46
N ARG A 206 -0.98 -3.45 -20.07
CA ARG A 206 -0.04 -3.80 -21.13
C ARG A 206 -0.15 -2.86 -22.34
N LEU A 207 -1.36 -2.44 -22.69
CA LEU A 207 -1.57 -1.47 -23.77
C LEU A 207 -1.04 -0.08 -23.41
N GLU A 208 -1.24 0.38 -22.17
CA GLU A 208 -0.66 1.65 -21.70
C GLU A 208 0.87 1.58 -21.67
N TRP A 209 1.44 0.45 -21.24
CA TRP A 209 2.88 0.21 -21.31
C TRP A 209 3.39 0.28 -22.75
N ALA A 210 2.72 -0.38 -23.70
CA ALA A 210 3.14 -0.40 -25.11
C ALA A 210 3.18 1.00 -25.75
N ARG A 211 2.47 2.00 -25.20
CA ARG A 211 2.54 3.39 -25.67
C ARG A 211 3.78 4.14 -25.21
N VAL A 212 4.40 3.70 -24.11
CA VAL A 212 5.47 4.44 -23.41
C VAL A 212 6.78 3.64 -23.37
N GLY A 213 6.71 2.31 -23.53
CA GLY A 213 7.80 1.36 -23.32
C GLY A 213 8.75 1.17 -24.51
N GLU A 214 8.61 1.94 -25.59
CA GLU A 214 9.48 1.82 -26.76
C GLU A 214 10.95 2.06 -26.39
N GLY A 215 11.82 1.11 -26.76
CA GLY A 215 13.26 1.16 -26.45
C GLY A 215 13.65 0.87 -25.00
N LYS A 216 12.68 0.54 -24.12
CA LYS A 216 12.91 0.26 -22.69
C LYS A 216 12.32 -1.07 -22.22
N GLU A 217 12.16 -2.01 -23.15
CA GLU A 217 11.50 -3.29 -22.93
C GLU A 217 12.26 -4.22 -21.97
N GLY A 218 13.56 -3.97 -21.74
CA GLY A 218 14.38 -4.69 -20.77
C GLY A 218 14.63 -3.92 -19.47
N ASP A 219 14.19 -2.66 -19.36
CA ASP A 219 14.44 -1.83 -18.19
C ASP A 219 13.35 -2.05 -17.14
N LEU A 220 13.63 -2.96 -16.20
CA LEU A 220 12.72 -3.26 -15.10
C LEU A 220 12.52 -2.05 -14.18
N GLY A 221 13.55 -1.22 -14.00
CA GLY A 221 13.43 0.00 -13.21
C GLY A 221 12.45 0.98 -13.83
N PHE A 222 12.45 1.10 -15.15
CA PHE A 222 11.47 1.88 -15.90
C PHE A 222 10.06 1.27 -15.81
N LEU A 223 9.92 -0.06 -15.90
CA LEU A 223 8.64 -0.73 -15.71
C LEU A 223 8.04 -0.44 -14.32
N LEU A 224 8.83 -0.53 -13.26
CA LEU A 224 8.36 -0.25 -11.90
C LEU A 224 7.91 1.20 -11.74
N LYS A 225 8.66 2.16 -12.29
CA LYS A 225 8.26 3.58 -12.30
C LYS A 225 6.95 3.79 -13.05
N PHE A 226 6.81 3.19 -14.23
CA PHE A 226 5.57 3.25 -14.99
C PHE A 226 4.38 2.68 -14.21
N LEU A 227 4.55 1.49 -13.60
CA LEU A 227 3.50 0.85 -12.80
C LEU A 227 3.08 1.74 -11.63
N HIS A 228 4.03 2.29 -10.90
CA HIS A 228 3.77 3.22 -9.81
C HIS A 228 2.90 4.41 -10.26
N GLU A 229 3.29 5.08 -11.34
CA GLU A 229 2.53 6.21 -11.87
C GLU A 229 1.14 5.81 -12.38
N GLU A 230 1.05 4.67 -13.05
CA GLU A 230 -0.19 4.16 -13.61
C GLU A 230 -1.20 3.78 -12.50
N ILE A 231 -0.71 3.18 -11.42
CA ILE A 231 -1.53 2.89 -10.24
C ILE A 231 -2.03 4.19 -9.62
N GLN A 232 -1.16 5.20 -9.44
CA GLN A 232 -1.57 6.51 -8.93
C GLN A 232 -2.60 7.22 -9.83
N ARG A 233 -2.44 7.16 -11.16
CA ARG A 233 -3.43 7.69 -12.11
C ARG A 233 -4.80 7.04 -11.91
N ARG A 234 -4.82 5.72 -11.71
CA ARG A 234 -6.05 4.96 -11.46
C ARG A 234 -6.69 5.34 -10.14
N GLU A 235 -5.93 5.46 -9.07
CA GLU A 235 -6.47 5.91 -7.77
C GLU A 235 -7.08 7.31 -7.88
N ARG A 236 -6.36 8.25 -8.51
CA ARG A 236 -6.91 9.59 -8.78
C ARG A 236 -8.19 9.50 -9.60
N SER A 237 -8.23 8.68 -10.65
CA SER A 237 -9.46 8.51 -11.45
C SER A 237 -10.64 7.95 -10.64
N GLN A 238 -10.37 7.10 -9.66
CA GLN A 238 -11.39 6.56 -8.76
C GLN A 238 -11.94 7.61 -7.80
N THR A 239 -11.15 8.63 -7.43
CA THR A 239 -11.66 9.74 -6.60
C THR A 239 -12.74 10.57 -7.30
N PHE A 240 -12.73 10.61 -8.63
CA PHE A 240 -13.78 11.24 -9.46
C PHE A 240 -14.89 10.27 -9.85
N GLY A 241 -14.73 8.98 -9.53
CA GLY A 241 -15.76 7.97 -9.64
C GLY A 241 -16.80 8.17 -8.54
N VAL A 242 -17.67 9.17 -8.72
CA VAL A 242 -18.86 9.35 -7.87
C VAL A 242 -19.55 8.00 -7.71
N THR A 243 -19.77 7.63 -6.45
CA THR A 243 -20.58 6.52 -5.98
C THR A 243 -21.94 6.50 -6.69
N ALA A 244 -22.03 5.83 -7.84
CA ALA A 244 -23.29 5.59 -8.54
C ALA A 244 -24.17 4.53 -7.84
N GLY A 245 -24.06 4.39 -6.51
CA GLY A 245 -24.76 3.36 -5.74
C GLY A 245 -25.06 3.67 -4.27
N ALA A 246 -24.71 4.84 -3.72
CA ALA A 246 -24.86 5.11 -2.28
C ALA A 246 -25.49 6.47 -1.97
N VAL A 247 -26.55 6.85 -2.70
CA VAL A 247 -27.54 7.82 -2.20
C VAL A 247 -28.92 7.24 -2.51
N GLY A 248 -29.31 6.21 -1.75
CA GLY A 248 -30.73 5.94 -1.54
C GLY A 248 -31.27 6.99 -0.57
N PRO A 249 -32.43 7.62 -0.82
CA PRO A 249 -33.01 8.53 0.14
C PRO A 249 -33.39 7.72 1.39
N THR A 250 -32.69 7.96 2.49
CA THR A 250 -33.12 7.57 3.83
C THR A 250 -34.35 8.40 4.17
N THR A 251 -35.54 7.90 3.79
CA THR A 251 -36.79 8.39 4.38
C THR A 251 -36.89 7.79 5.78
N THR A 252 -36.35 8.52 6.74
CA THR A 252 -36.77 8.41 8.13
C THR A 252 -38.19 8.93 8.25
N SER A 253 -39.11 8.08 8.69
CA SER A 253 -40.17 8.52 9.60
C SER A 253 -40.81 7.35 10.35
N PRO A 254 -41.30 7.59 11.58
CA PRO A 254 -41.34 6.61 12.65
C PRO A 254 -42.76 6.10 12.94
N SER A 255 -42.93 4.84 13.36
CA SER A 255 -43.89 4.42 14.40
C SER A 255 -43.88 2.91 14.65
N GLU A 256 -43.44 2.53 15.85
CA GLU A 256 -44.08 1.61 16.80
C GLU A 256 -44.70 0.26 16.33
N ALA A 257 -44.00 -0.82 16.71
CA ALA A 257 -44.46 -1.96 17.52
C ALA A 257 -45.86 -2.60 17.27
N ARG A 258 -45.90 -3.89 16.88
CA ARG A 258 -46.16 -5.06 17.76
C ARG A 258 -46.43 -6.36 16.97
N SER A 259 -46.14 -7.46 17.68
CA SER A 259 -46.26 -8.89 17.38
C SER A 259 -47.52 -9.41 16.69
N GLY A 260 -47.40 -10.60 16.06
CA GLY A 260 -48.40 -11.67 16.21
C GLY A 260 -48.86 -12.42 14.95
N SER A 261 -48.29 -13.61 14.73
CA SER A 261 -48.88 -14.89 14.30
C SER A 261 -50.09 -14.99 13.32
N LEU A 262 -49.91 -15.93 12.37
CA LEU A 262 -50.87 -16.89 11.78
C LEU A 262 -51.95 -16.43 10.77
N GLY A 263 -51.83 -17.00 9.57
CA GLY A 263 -52.98 -17.54 8.80
C GLY A 263 -53.41 -16.74 7.56
N GLY A 264 -53.55 -17.44 6.42
CA GLY A 264 -54.51 -17.06 5.38
C GLY A 264 -53.95 -16.76 3.99
N GLN A 265 -54.16 -17.72 3.09
CA GLN A 265 -54.03 -17.67 1.64
C GLN A 265 -54.56 -16.39 0.97
N ARG A 266 -53.81 -15.83 -0.02
CA ARG A 266 -54.14 -15.72 -1.46
C ARG A 266 -53.46 -14.52 -2.16
N SER A 267 -53.12 -14.75 -3.44
CA SER A 267 -52.89 -13.78 -4.52
C SER A 267 -51.49 -13.17 -4.71
N ARG A 268 -50.78 -13.67 -5.72
CA ARG A 268 -49.62 -13.02 -6.39
C ARG A 268 -50.08 -11.73 -7.11
N PRO A 269 -49.19 -10.74 -7.32
CA PRO A 269 -48.48 -10.72 -8.61
C PRO A 269 -46.97 -10.43 -8.53
N ARG A 270 -46.28 -11.06 -9.48
CA ARG A 270 -44.91 -10.84 -9.94
C ARG A 270 -44.74 -9.39 -10.41
N GLN A 271 -43.73 -8.67 -9.91
CA GLN A 271 -43.10 -7.60 -10.69
C GLN A 271 -41.59 -7.78 -10.72
N ASN A 272 -41.15 -8.15 -11.92
CA ASN A 272 -39.78 -8.27 -12.38
C ASN A 272 -39.33 -6.87 -12.81
N MET A 273 -38.59 -6.12 -11.99
CA MET A 273 -37.92 -4.90 -12.47
C MET A 273 -36.59 -5.29 -13.10
N ARG A 274 -36.58 -5.40 -14.43
CA ARG A 274 -35.35 -5.46 -15.23
C ARG A 274 -34.70 -4.08 -15.23
N LYS A 275 -33.45 -4.03 -14.74
CA LYS A 275 -32.50 -2.93 -14.92
C LYS A 275 -32.32 -2.66 -16.42
N GLY A 276 -32.81 -1.53 -16.91
CA GLY A 276 -32.47 -0.98 -18.22
C GLY A 276 -31.36 0.06 -18.06
N GLN A 277 -30.21 -0.18 -18.69
CA GLN A 277 -29.09 0.76 -18.76
C GLN A 277 -29.51 2.01 -19.55
N GLY A 278 -29.41 3.19 -18.93
CA GLY A 278 -29.69 4.46 -19.60
C GLY A 278 -28.49 4.92 -20.43
N SER A 279 -28.69 5.15 -21.72
CA SER A 279 -27.73 5.77 -22.64
C SER A 279 -27.54 7.26 -22.35
N ALA A 280 -26.40 7.82 -22.75
CA ALA A 280 -25.87 9.17 -22.43
C ALA A 280 -26.75 10.40 -22.80
N ILE A 281 -27.97 10.20 -23.33
CA ILE A 281 -28.88 11.29 -23.73
C ILE A 281 -29.53 11.97 -22.51
N ALA A 282 -29.57 11.31 -21.34
CA ALA A 282 -30.20 11.85 -20.14
C ALA A 282 -29.44 13.03 -19.48
N LEU A 283 -28.23 13.35 -19.92
CA LEU A 283 -27.38 14.40 -19.32
C LEU A 283 -27.63 15.81 -19.89
N LEU A 284 -28.47 15.95 -20.92
CA LEU A 284 -28.71 17.23 -21.60
C LEU A 284 -29.95 18.00 -21.12
N SER A 285 -30.64 17.57 -20.06
CA SER A 285 -31.84 18.25 -19.58
C SER A 285 -31.71 18.65 -18.12
N GLY A 286 -31.35 19.91 -17.90
CA GLY A 286 -31.33 20.55 -16.59
C GLY A 286 -32.71 20.63 -15.93
N SER A 287 -32.69 20.48 -14.60
CA SER A 287 -33.68 20.79 -13.57
C SER A 287 -35.17 20.92 -13.93
N GLY A 288 -35.95 20.03 -13.31
CA GLY A 288 -37.13 20.47 -12.54
C GLY A 288 -38.32 21.00 -13.32
N SER A 289 -38.99 20.16 -14.10
CA SER A 289 -40.40 20.36 -14.41
C SER A 289 -41.10 19.02 -14.60
N LYS A 290 -42.34 18.92 -14.13
CA LYS A 290 -43.20 17.72 -14.24
C LYS A 290 -43.14 17.22 -15.67
N ARG A 291 -42.68 15.97 -15.88
CA ARG A 291 -42.50 15.36 -17.21
C ARG A 291 -43.83 15.41 -17.98
N THR A 292 -44.00 16.41 -18.84
CA THR A 292 -45.00 16.32 -19.91
C THR A 292 -44.46 15.32 -20.92
N PRO A 293 -45.20 14.26 -21.25
CA PRO A 293 -44.77 13.33 -22.30
C PRO A 293 -44.59 14.13 -23.59
N LEU A 294 -43.42 14.02 -24.23
CA LEU A 294 -43.22 14.55 -25.57
C LEU A 294 -43.71 13.54 -26.60
N CYS A 295 -44.54 13.99 -27.52
CA CYS A 295 -45.04 13.20 -28.64
C CYS A 295 -43.88 12.85 -29.57
N VAL A 296 -43.75 11.58 -29.93
CA VAL A 296 -42.68 11.09 -30.82
C VAL A 296 -42.87 11.58 -32.27
N PHE A 297 -44.08 12.04 -32.62
CA PHE A 297 -44.42 12.42 -34.00
C PHE A 297 -44.29 13.92 -34.29
N CYS A 298 -44.66 14.78 -33.33
CA CYS A 298 -44.66 16.24 -33.51
C CYS A 298 -43.89 16.98 -32.40
N HIS A 299 -43.27 16.25 -31.48
CA HIS A 299 -42.51 16.80 -30.33
C HIS A 299 -43.31 17.74 -29.42
N GLY A 300 -44.65 17.75 -29.53
CA GLY A 300 -45.54 18.49 -28.63
C GLY A 300 -45.67 17.83 -27.26
N GLY A 301 -46.07 18.59 -26.23
CA GLY A 301 -46.24 18.12 -24.85
C GLY A 301 -47.51 17.29 -24.61
N HIS A 302 -47.72 16.21 -25.36
CA HIS A 302 -48.79 15.23 -25.20
C HIS A 302 -48.30 13.80 -25.46
N PHE A 303 -49.05 12.81 -25.00
CA PHE A 303 -48.77 11.41 -25.32
C PHE A 303 -48.99 11.15 -26.82
N SER A 304 -48.13 10.33 -27.43
CA SER A 304 -48.15 10.05 -28.87
C SER A 304 -49.46 9.45 -29.41
N ASP A 305 -50.31 8.88 -28.54
CA ASP A 305 -51.65 8.37 -28.85
C ASP A 305 -52.70 9.48 -29.07
N GLN A 306 -52.47 10.65 -28.48
CA GLN A 306 -53.34 11.84 -28.57
C GLN A 306 -52.88 12.85 -29.63
N CYS A 307 -51.94 12.46 -30.50
CA CYS A 307 -51.37 13.35 -31.50
C CYS A 307 -52.36 13.67 -32.64
N GLN A 308 -52.78 14.94 -32.73
CA GLN A 308 -53.66 15.42 -33.81
C GLN A 308 -53.03 15.29 -35.19
N GLU A 309 -51.70 15.48 -35.33
CA GLU A 309 -51.00 15.28 -36.61
C GLU A 309 -50.96 13.82 -37.06
N LEU A 310 -51.01 12.86 -36.11
CA LEU A 310 -51.07 11.44 -36.44
C LEU A 310 -52.50 10.99 -36.74
N ASN A 311 -53.48 11.52 -36.00
CA ASN A 311 -54.90 11.20 -36.17
C ASN A 311 -55.54 11.90 -37.38
N GLY A 312 -54.95 13.00 -37.86
CA GLY A 312 -55.39 13.71 -39.07
C GLY A 312 -54.85 13.14 -40.38
N LEU A 313 -53.96 12.13 -40.33
CA LEU A 313 -53.44 11.44 -41.51
C LEU A 313 -54.34 10.27 -41.89
N ASP A 314 -54.40 9.98 -43.19
CA ASP A 314 -55.06 8.77 -43.69
C ASP A 314 -54.44 7.49 -43.08
N LEU A 315 -55.25 6.44 -42.96
CA LEU A 315 -54.90 5.20 -42.26
C LEU A 315 -53.63 4.54 -42.83
N GLU A 316 -53.43 4.64 -44.14
CA GLU A 316 -52.27 4.06 -44.82
C GLU A 316 -51.00 4.91 -44.60
N ALA A 317 -51.15 6.24 -44.64
CA ALA A 317 -50.08 7.18 -44.30
C ALA A 317 -49.63 7.05 -42.84
N ARG A 318 -50.57 6.84 -41.91
CA ARG A 318 -50.30 6.60 -40.48
C ARG A 318 -49.51 5.31 -40.27
N LYS A 319 -49.93 4.20 -40.89
CA LYS A 319 -49.22 2.91 -40.83
C LYS A 319 -47.79 3.03 -41.36
N ASN A 320 -47.59 3.77 -42.46
CA ASN A 320 -46.26 3.99 -43.03
C ASN A 320 -45.36 4.84 -42.12
N LYS A 321 -45.90 5.87 -41.46
CA LYS A 321 -45.14 6.71 -40.52
C LYS A 321 -44.73 5.94 -39.27
N ILE A 322 -45.62 5.10 -38.72
CA ILE A 322 -45.33 4.21 -37.58
C ILE A 322 -44.27 3.16 -37.97
N ARG A 323 -44.39 2.55 -39.15
CA ARG A 323 -43.43 1.57 -39.68
C ARG A 323 -42.05 2.19 -39.89
N LYS A 324 -41.97 3.40 -40.44
CA LYS A 324 -40.69 4.11 -40.67
C LYS A 324 -39.96 4.44 -39.37
N LEU A 325 -40.70 4.70 -38.29
CA LEU A 325 -40.17 5.01 -36.97
C LEU A 325 -39.95 3.77 -36.08
N GLY A 326 -40.27 2.56 -36.58
CA GLY A 326 -40.06 1.31 -35.85
C GLY A 326 -40.92 1.17 -34.58
N LEU A 327 -42.06 1.87 -34.52
CA LEU A 327 -42.92 1.89 -33.33
C LEU A 327 -43.99 0.79 -33.37
N CYS A 328 -44.44 0.39 -32.20
CA CYS A 328 -45.54 -0.55 -32.03
C CYS A 328 -46.84 0.03 -32.63
N PHE A 329 -47.51 -0.73 -33.51
CA PHE A 329 -48.79 -0.31 -34.10
C PHE A 329 -49.93 -0.15 -33.09
N VAL A 330 -49.83 -0.76 -31.91
CA VAL A 330 -50.89 -0.78 -30.88
C VAL A 330 -50.70 0.35 -29.87
N CYS A 331 -49.50 0.52 -29.33
CA CYS A 331 -49.26 1.47 -28.24
C CYS A 331 -48.25 2.57 -28.58
N LEU A 332 -47.72 2.60 -29.81
CA LEU A 332 -46.77 3.60 -30.32
C LEU A 332 -45.46 3.67 -29.50
N GLY A 333 -45.15 2.60 -28.76
CA GLY A 333 -43.91 2.43 -27.99
C GLY A 333 -42.79 1.75 -28.78
N ASN A 334 -41.58 1.78 -28.24
CA ASN A 334 -40.39 1.18 -28.87
C ASN A 334 -40.32 -0.34 -28.63
N HIS A 335 -41.19 -1.09 -29.31
CA HIS A 335 -41.22 -2.56 -29.37
C HIS A 335 -42.09 -3.02 -30.56
N LEU A 336 -41.99 -4.30 -30.95
CA LEU A 336 -42.86 -4.87 -31.98
C LEU A 336 -44.26 -5.14 -31.44
N ALA A 337 -45.28 -5.04 -32.30
CA ALA A 337 -46.68 -5.30 -31.91
C ALA A 337 -46.91 -6.69 -31.28
N LYS A 338 -46.08 -7.69 -31.64
CA LYS A 338 -46.11 -9.04 -31.04
C LYS A 338 -45.71 -9.07 -29.56
N ASP A 339 -44.89 -8.13 -29.14
CA ASP A 339 -44.36 -8.01 -27.77
C ASP A 339 -45.12 -6.94 -26.96
N CYS A 340 -46.24 -6.44 -27.49
CA CYS A 340 -47.03 -5.41 -26.86
C CYS A 340 -47.88 -5.98 -25.72
N THR A 341 -47.72 -5.40 -24.53
CA THR A 341 -48.49 -5.77 -23.33
C THR A 341 -49.83 -5.02 -23.22
N ARG A 342 -50.08 -4.04 -24.10
CA ARG A 342 -51.38 -3.40 -24.27
C ARG A 342 -52.24 -4.27 -25.18
N ALA A 343 -53.32 -4.84 -24.64
CA ALA A 343 -54.34 -5.52 -25.43
C ALA A 343 -54.98 -4.49 -26.38
N GLY A 344 -55.07 -4.86 -27.65
CA GLY A 344 -55.59 -4.02 -28.73
C GLY A 344 -57.08 -3.73 -28.63
#